data_AF-A0A836GHV5-F1
#
_entry.id   AF-A0A836GHV5-F1
#
_cell.length_a   1.000
_cell.length_b   1.000
_cell.length_c   1.000
_cell.angle_alpha   90.00
_cell.angle_beta   90.00
_cell.angle_gamma   90.00
#
_symmetry.space_group_name_H-M   'P 1'
#
loop_
_entity.id
_entity.type
_entity.pdbx_description
1 polymer ?
#
loop_
_entity_poly.entity_id
_entity_poly.type
_entity_poly.pdbx_seq_one_letter_code
_entity_poly.pdbx_strand_id
1 'polypeptide(L)'
;MLRLCARRLGNAKSASHVYELRTYVVSPEKYDSFHQLSMRCMPQRPPIGSCQGCWTVQLGGVNQYIQIWRYENLRHRYDCRKQLEQDHEWFRTYVKPADDMIISKSNTLLRLVYREGNASTQSYKYLMQFSPHEEVELSGPSAILAATFQVIVGEEEGKYIHLVKGHKLDDVIPVTPTMGCSSKIMGPVRWSSTMNCLWR
;
A
#
# COMPACT_ATOMS: atom_id res chain seq x y z
N MET A 1 -13.60 23.08 4.17
CA MET A 1 -13.37 23.00 5.63
C MET A 1 -12.33 21.92 5.84
N LEU A 2 -11.13 22.28 6.30
CA LEU A 2 -10.06 21.32 6.62
C LEU A 2 -10.46 20.51 7.86
N ARG A 3 -10.22 19.20 7.85
CA ARG A 3 -10.49 18.32 8.99
C ARG A 3 -9.20 17.65 9.44
N LEU A 4 -8.71 17.99 10.63
CA LEU A 4 -7.56 17.32 11.24
C LEU A 4 -8.01 15.95 11.77
N CYS A 5 -7.26 14.90 11.44
CA CYS A 5 -7.59 13.53 11.86
C CYS A 5 -6.40 12.87 12.55
N ALA A 6 -6.55 12.64 13.86
CA ALA A 6 -5.75 11.72 14.64
C ALA A 6 -6.66 10.58 15.11
N ARG A 7 -6.37 9.35 14.71
CA ARG A 7 -7.09 8.17 15.22
C ARG A 7 -6.06 7.14 15.60
N ARG A 8 -6.29 6.46 16.72
CA ARG A 8 -5.45 5.37 17.21
C ARG A 8 -6.31 4.12 17.36
N LEU A 9 -5.74 2.96 17.07
CA LEU A 9 -6.23 1.72 17.63
C LEU A 9 -6.12 1.83 19.16
N GLY A 10 -7.20 1.56 19.90
CA GLY A 10 -7.17 1.58 21.37
C GLY A 10 -6.10 0.64 21.92
N ASN A 11 -5.70 0.84 23.19
CA ASN A 11 -4.63 0.08 23.89
C ASN A 11 -4.98 -1.42 24.09
N ALA A 12 -5.17 -2.17 23.02
CA ALA A 12 -5.28 -3.62 23.06
C ALA A 12 -3.87 -4.22 22.96
N LYS A 13 -3.37 -4.73 24.09
CA LYS A 13 -2.18 -5.60 24.18
C LYS A 13 -2.44 -6.96 23.49
N SER A 14 -2.64 -6.97 22.18
CA SER A 14 -2.44 -8.19 21.37
C SER A 14 -1.22 -7.97 20.49
N ALA A 15 -0.42 -9.02 20.27
CA ALA A 15 0.79 -8.94 19.44
C ALA A 15 0.46 -8.23 18.12
N SER A 16 0.88 -6.97 18.01
CA SER A 16 0.47 -6.12 16.91
C SER A 16 1.08 -6.68 15.62
N HIS A 17 0.24 -7.14 14.70
CA HIS A 17 0.64 -7.53 13.36
C HIS A 17 1.68 -6.56 12.78
N VAL A 18 2.64 -7.08 12.02
CA VAL A 18 3.59 -6.27 11.27
C VAL A 18 3.13 -6.12 9.83
N TYR A 19 3.43 -4.98 9.24
CA TYR A 19 3.05 -4.67 7.87
C TYR A 19 4.31 -4.40 7.03
N GLU A 20 4.27 -4.77 5.76
CA GLU A 20 5.36 -4.50 4.82
C GLU A 20 4.80 -3.70 3.65
N LEU A 21 5.30 -2.49 3.47
CA LEU A 21 5.14 -1.73 2.23
C LEU A 21 6.21 -2.19 1.25
N ARG A 22 5.82 -2.49 0.02
CA ARG A 22 6.72 -2.84 -1.08
C ARG A 22 6.49 -1.88 -2.22
N THR A 23 7.56 -1.34 -2.77
CA THR A 23 7.53 -0.44 -3.93
C THR A 23 8.42 -1.01 -5.02
N TYR A 24 7.84 -1.27 -6.20
CA TYR A 24 8.59 -1.68 -7.38
C TYR A 24 8.56 -0.53 -8.38
N VAL A 25 9.72 -0.15 -8.89
CA VAL A 25 9.82 0.75 -10.04
C VAL A 25 9.91 -0.12 -11.29
N VAL A 26 8.93 0.03 -12.18
CA VAL A 26 8.84 -0.74 -13.42
C VAL A 26 9.46 0.08 -14.55
N SER A 27 10.14 -0.60 -15.47
CA SER A 27 10.68 0.04 -16.66
C SER A 27 9.56 0.67 -17.49
N PRO A 28 9.67 1.95 -17.92
CA PRO A 28 8.60 2.63 -18.66
C PRO A 28 8.10 1.85 -19.87
N GLU A 29 9.01 1.29 -20.67
CA GLU A 29 8.69 0.54 -21.88
C GLU A 29 8.03 -0.83 -21.62
N LYS A 30 8.12 -1.34 -20.39
CA LYS A 30 7.54 -2.63 -19.99
C LYS A 30 6.36 -2.49 -19.03
N TYR A 31 5.92 -1.25 -18.74
CA TYR A 31 4.89 -0.98 -17.75
C TYR A 31 3.58 -1.71 -18.06
N ASP A 32 3.11 -1.66 -19.32
CA ASP A 32 1.86 -2.32 -19.72
C ASP A 32 1.96 -3.84 -19.63
N SER A 33 3.10 -4.41 -20.04
CA SER A 33 3.35 -5.86 -19.92
C SER A 33 3.38 -6.30 -18.47
N PHE A 34 4.03 -5.53 -17.59
CA PHE A 34 4.03 -5.77 -16.16
C PHE A 34 2.62 -5.68 -15.57
N HIS A 35 1.86 -4.64 -15.95
CA HIS A 35 0.50 -4.45 -15.46
C HIS A 35 -0.39 -5.63 -15.84
N GLN A 36 -0.36 -6.06 -17.11
CA GLN A 36 -1.13 -7.23 -17.58
C GLN A 36 -0.71 -8.52 -16.85
N LEU A 37 0.60 -8.72 -16.66
CA LEU A 37 1.13 -9.85 -15.89
C LEU A 37 0.59 -9.85 -14.46
N SER A 38 0.68 -8.73 -13.75
CA SER A 38 0.15 -8.61 -12.39
C SER A 38 -1.35 -8.81 -12.33
N MET A 39 -2.12 -8.28 -13.28
CA MET A 39 -3.57 -8.49 -13.34
C MET A 39 -3.95 -9.96 -13.50
N ARG A 40 -3.18 -10.72 -14.30
CA ARG A 40 -3.43 -12.14 -14.53
C ARG A 40 -2.99 -13.01 -13.35
N CYS A 41 -1.81 -12.75 -12.79
CA CYS A 41 -1.15 -13.68 -11.88
C CYS A 41 -1.42 -13.37 -10.41
N MET A 42 -1.64 -12.12 -10.01
CA MET A 42 -1.89 -11.79 -8.59
C MET A 42 -3.09 -12.52 -7.98
N PRO A 43 -4.22 -12.74 -8.70
CA PRO A 43 -5.32 -13.58 -8.21
C PRO A 43 -4.97 -15.05 -7.98
N GLN A 44 -3.90 -15.53 -8.62
CA GLN A 44 -3.41 -16.90 -8.51
C GLN A 44 -2.29 -17.03 -7.49
N ARG A 45 -1.84 -15.91 -6.90
CA ARG A 45 -0.77 -15.93 -5.92
C ARG A 45 -1.20 -16.84 -4.76
N PRO A 46 -0.34 -17.77 -4.32
CA PRO A 46 -0.61 -18.59 -3.14
C PRO A 46 -1.05 -17.72 -1.96
N PRO A 47 -2.01 -18.16 -1.12
CA PRO A 47 -2.58 -17.38 -0.02
C PRO A 47 -1.63 -17.31 1.19
N ILE A 48 -0.37 -16.98 0.95
CA ILE A 48 0.73 -16.92 1.91
C ILE A 48 0.96 -15.45 2.30
N GLY A 49 0.61 -15.12 3.55
CA GLY A 49 0.53 -13.73 4.02
C GLY A 49 -0.73 -13.02 3.53
N SER A 50 -1.12 -11.94 4.20
CA SER A 50 -2.38 -11.25 3.95
C SER A 50 -2.15 -9.94 3.20
N CYS A 51 -2.43 -9.91 1.88
CA CYS A 51 -2.39 -8.67 1.10
C CYS A 51 -3.45 -7.69 1.65
N GLN A 52 -3.06 -6.44 1.86
CA GLN A 52 -3.97 -5.37 2.29
C GLN A 52 -4.38 -4.47 1.12
N GLY A 53 -3.50 -4.33 0.13
CA GLY A 53 -3.85 -3.76 -1.15
C GLY A 53 -2.67 -3.62 -2.09
N CYS A 54 -2.99 -3.40 -3.36
CA CYS A 54 -2.03 -3.13 -4.42
C CYS A 54 -2.49 -1.93 -5.26
N TRP A 55 -1.55 -1.06 -5.61
CA TRP A 55 -1.82 0.17 -6.33
C TRP A 55 -0.78 0.42 -7.41
N THR A 56 -1.20 1.13 -8.45
CA THR A 56 -0.30 1.78 -9.40
C THR A 56 -0.26 3.27 -9.07
N VAL A 57 0.94 3.86 -9.07
CA VAL A 57 1.12 5.28 -8.79
C VAL A 57 0.90 6.07 -10.07
N GLN A 58 0.04 7.08 -9.99
CA GLN A 58 -0.31 7.99 -11.09
C GLN A 58 0.48 9.29 -11.04
N LEU A 59 0.77 9.82 -9.84
CA LEU A 59 1.56 11.04 -9.63
C LEU A 59 2.45 10.90 -8.37
N GLY A 60 3.63 11.53 -8.37
CA GLY A 60 4.60 11.44 -7.26
C GLY A 60 5.48 10.18 -7.29
N GLY A 61 5.49 9.45 -8.41
CA GLY A 61 6.27 8.23 -8.61
C GLY A 61 5.72 7.38 -9.74
N VAL A 62 5.64 7.93 -10.96
CA VAL A 62 5.11 7.22 -12.13
C VAL A 62 5.88 5.89 -12.35
N ASN A 63 5.18 4.89 -12.89
CA ASN A 63 5.67 3.52 -13.06
C ASN A 63 6.00 2.78 -11.76
N GLN A 64 5.54 3.28 -10.61
CA GLN A 64 5.63 2.55 -9.36
C GLN A 64 4.41 1.68 -9.12
N TYR A 65 4.68 0.45 -8.68
CA TYR A 65 3.69 -0.49 -8.21
C TYR A 65 3.89 -0.71 -6.71
N ILE A 66 2.85 -0.41 -5.93
CA ILE A 66 2.88 -0.39 -4.47
C ILE A 66 2.02 -1.52 -3.94
N GLN A 67 2.51 -2.21 -2.91
CA GLN A 67 1.76 -3.24 -2.20
C GLN A 67 1.92 -3.10 -0.70
N ILE A 68 0.88 -3.42 0.06
CA ILE A 68 0.97 -3.56 1.52
C ILE A 68 0.59 -4.98 1.91
N TRP A 69 1.45 -5.62 2.69
CA TRP A 69 1.26 -6.98 3.21
C TRP A 69 1.19 -6.97 4.73
N ARG A 70 0.33 -7.82 5.32
CA ARG A 70 0.20 -8.03 6.76
C ARG A 70 0.69 -9.41 7.15
N TYR A 71 1.42 -9.48 8.26
CA TYR A 71 1.92 -10.70 8.88
C TYR A 71 1.67 -10.66 10.39
N GLU A 72 1.56 -11.83 11.03
CA GLU A 72 1.45 -11.93 12.49
C GLU A 72 2.64 -11.31 13.22
N ASN A 73 3.85 -11.60 12.74
CA ASN A 73 5.12 -11.10 13.26
C ASN A 73 6.24 -11.27 12.20
N LEU A 74 7.47 -10.87 12.52
CA LEU A 74 8.61 -10.99 11.60
C LEU A 74 8.99 -12.44 11.28
N ARG A 75 8.76 -13.39 12.20
CA ARG A 75 9.00 -14.81 11.94
C ARG A 75 8.02 -15.35 10.89
N HIS A 76 6.73 -15.07 11.07
CA HIS A 76 5.70 -15.40 10.08
C HIS A 76 6.00 -14.76 8.72
N ARG A 77 6.48 -13.50 8.68
CA ARG A 77 6.95 -12.86 7.44
C ARG A 77 8.08 -13.65 6.78
N TYR A 78 9.09 -14.05 7.54
CA TYR A 78 10.23 -14.81 7.03
C TYR A 78 9.78 -16.16 6.43
N ASP A 79 8.97 -16.90 7.17
CA ASP A 79 8.46 -18.21 6.72
C ASP A 79 7.57 -18.07 5.47
N CYS A 80 6.70 -17.05 5.43
CA CYS A 80 5.91 -16.72 4.24
C CYS A 80 6.77 -16.42 3.00
N ARG A 81 7.83 -15.62 3.18
CA ARG A 81 8.75 -15.25 2.09
C ARG A 81 9.50 -16.47 1.56
N LYS A 82 10.02 -17.31 2.46
CA LYS A 82 10.70 -18.56 2.13
C LYS A 82 9.78 -19.52 1.36
N GLN A 83 8.54 -19.67 1.80
CA GLN A 83 7.57 -20.51 1.11
C GLN A 83 7.27 -19.99 -0.30
N LEU A 84 7.11 -18.67 -0.48
CA LEU A 84 6.90 -18.06 -1.79
C LEU A 84 8.09 -18.24 -2.75
N GLU A 85 9.31 -18.25 -2.21
CA GLU A 85 10.54 -18.45 -2.99
C GLU A 85 10.70 -19.90 -3.46
N GLN A 86 10.14 -20.85 -2.72
CA GLN A 86 10.15 -22.28 -3.05
C GLN A 86 9.01 -22.68 -4.00
N ASP A 87 8.05 -21.80 -4.24
CA ASP A 87 6.97 -22.03 -5.19
C ASP A 87 7.48 -21.85 -6.63
N HIS A 88 7.81 -22.98 -7.27
CA HIS A 88 8.33 -23.00 -8.64
C HIS A 88 7.34 -22.47 -9.67
N GLU A 89 6.03 -22.67 -9.46
CA GLU A 89 5.01 -22.19 -10.39
C GLU A 89 4.90 -20.67 -10.30
N TRP A 90 4.79 -20.13 -9.09
CA TRP A 90 4.79 -18.69 -8.85
C TRP A 90 6.08 -18.03 -9.34
N PHE A 91 7.22 -18.69 -9.11
CA PHE A 91 8.51 -18.20 -9.58
C PHE A 91 8.54 -18.05 -11.10
N ARG A 92 8.15 -19.11 -11.83
CA ARG A 92 8.16 -19.14 -13.30
C ARG A 92 7.12 -18.22 -13.91
N THR A 93 5.90 -18.20 -13.36
CA THR A 93 4.75 -17.50 -13.96
C THR A 93 4.74 -16.01 -13.63
N TYR A 94 5.26 -15.60 -12.47
CA TYR A 94 5.23 -14.21 -12.03
C TYR A 94 6.60 -13.65 -11.68
N VAL A 95 7.35 -14.26 -10.75
CA VAL A 95 8.57 -13.64 -10.19
C VAL A 95 9.61 -13.36 -11.27
N LYS A 96 10.00 -14.38 -12.05
CA LYS A 96 11.02 -14.23 -13.10
C LYS A 96 10.62 -13.19 -14.16
N PRO A 97 9.44 -13.24 -14.79
CA PRO A 97 9.07 -12.26 -15.80
C PRO A 97 8.86 -10.86 -15.20
N ALA A 98 8.31 -10.74 -13.98
CA ALA A 98 8.19 -9.45 -13.29
C ALA A 98 9.56 -8.83 -13.03
N ASP A 99 10.53 -9.62 -12.60
CA ASP A 99 11.89 -9.16 -12.27
C ASP A 99 12.61 -8.59 -13.51
N ASP A 100 12.39 -9.17 -14.69
CA ASP A 100 12.95 -8.66 -15.95
C ASP A 100 12.34 -7.30 -16.39
N MET A 101 11.24 -6.89 -15.74
CA MET A 101 10.54 -5.61 -15.99
C MET A 101 10.72 -4.58 -14.89
N ILE A 102 11.22 -4.99 -13.72
CA ILE A 102 11.41 -4.12 -12.56
C ILE A 102 12.85 -3.61 -12.54
N ILE A 103 13.01 -2.29 -12.52
CA ILE A 103 14.34 -1.64 -12.47
C ILE A 103 14.85 -1.48 -11.04
N SER A 104 13.96 -1.35 -10.05
CA SER A 104 14.34 -1.31 -8.64
C SER A 104 13.21 -1.74 -7.72
N LYS A 105 13.58 -2.22 -6.52
CA LYS A 105 12.66 -2.66 -5.48
C LYS A 105 13.10 -2.09 -4.14
N SER A 106 12.14 -1.63 -3.35
CA SER A 106 12.34 -1.31 -1.95
C SER A 106 11.20 -1.86 -1.11
N ASN A 107 11.46 -2.04 0.18
CA ASN A 107 10.44 -2.39 1.15
C ASN A 107 10.69 -1.72 2.51
N THR A 108 9.63 -1.63 3.29
CA THR A 108 9.63 -0.90 4.56
C THR A 108 8.77 -1.65 5.57
N LEU A 109 9.27 -1.80 6.80
CA LEU A 109 8.52 -2.40 7.90
C LEU A 109 7.66 -1.33 8.57
N LEU A 110 6.39 -1.66 8.75
CA LEU A 110 5.36 -0.75 9.24
C LEU A 110 4.63 -1.32 10.45
N ARG A 111 4.20 -0.43 11.34
CA ARG A 111 3.26 -0.71 12.42
C ARG A 111 1.95 0.01 12.15
N LEU A 112 0.83 -0.70 12.24
CA LEU A 112 -0.49 -0.09 12.07
C LEU A 112 -0.82 0.80 13.27
N VAL A 113 -1.15 2.06 13.00
CA VAL A 113 -1.63 3.04 14.00
C VAL A 113 -3.14 3.16 13.93
N TYR A 114 -3.69 3.18 12.72
CA TYR A 114 -5.11 3.32 12.46
C TYR A 114 -5.53 2.58 11.20
N ARG A 115 -6.76 2.04 11.21
CA ARG A 115 -7.44 1.53 10.03
C ARG A 115 -8.93 1.82 10.14
N GLU A 116 -9.54 2.25 9.05
CA GLU A 116 -10.99 2.29 8.92
C GLU A 116 -11.59 0.87 8.92
N GLY A 117 -12.68 0.66 9.67
CA GLY A 117 -13.34 -0.65 9.77
C GLY A 117 -14.17 -1.06 8.55
N ASN A 118 -14.48 -0.12 7.64
CA ASN A 118 -15.44 -0.34 6.56
C ASN A 118 -14.74 -0.69 5.25
N ALA A 119 -14.69 -1.98 4.92
CA ALA A 119 -14.37 -2.42 3.57
C ALA A 119 -15.53 -1.99 2.63
N SER A 120 -15.19 -1.34 1.51
CA SER A 120 -16.17 -0.87 0.52
C SER A 120 -15.88 -1.47 -0.85
N THR A 121 -16.94 -1.91 -1.53
CA THR A 121 -16.89 -2.37 -2.93
C THR A 121 -16.87 -1.21 -3.93
N GLN A 122 -17.07 0.02 -3.46
CA GLN A 122 -16.93 1.21 -4.28
C GLN A 122 -15.46 1.46 -4.62
N SER A 123 -15.23 2.06 -5.78
CA SER A 123 -13.91 2.42 -6.25
C SER A 123 -13.50 3.80 -5.73
N TYR A 124 -12.29 3.88 -5.16
CA TYR A 124 -11.73 5.11 -4.61
C TYR A 124 -10.34 5.37 -5.19
N LYS A 125 -10.00 6.65 -5.35
CA LYS A 125 -8.61 7.09 -5.53
C LYS A 125 -7.96 7.27 -4.17
N TYR A 126 -6.64 7.13 -4.15
CA TYR A 126 -5.86 7.19 -2.90
C TYR A 126 -4.75 8.22 -2.99
N LEU A 127 -4.54 8.95 -1.91
CA LEU A 127 -3.30 9.63 -1.57
C LEU A 127 -2.55 8.77 -0.56
N MET A 128 -1.31 8.40 -0.85
CA MET A 128 -0.35 7.92 0.14
C MET A 128 0.58 9.09 0.50
N GLN A 129 0.53 9.55 1.75
CA GLN A 129 1.37 10.64 2.23
C GLN A 129 2.32 10.14 3.30
N PHE A 130 3.62 10.38 3.09
CA PHE A 130 4.64 10.26 4.12
C PHE A 130 4.70 11.60 4.87
N SER A 131 4.68 11.55 6.20
CA SER A 131 4.55 12.73 7.06
C SER A 131 5.39 12.55 8.33
N PRO A 132 6.11 13.58 8.81
CA PRO A 132 6.73 13.54 10.13
C PRO A 132 5.70 13.67 11.27
N HIS A 133 4.44 13.99 10.94
CA HIS A 133 3.36 14.19 11.90
C HIS A 133 2.46 12.96 11.98
N GLU A 134 2.02 12.62 13.18
CA GLU A 134 1.05 11.52 13.41
C GLU A 134 -0.35 11.86 12.85
N GLU A 135 -0.64 13.14 12.67
CA GLU A 135 -1.91 13.66 12.20
C GLU A 135 -1.85 14.06 10.74
N VAL A 136 -2.98 13.93 10.06
CA VAL A 136 -3.14 14.33 8.66
C VAL A 136 -4.36 15.23 8.47
N GLU A 137 -4.20 16.24 7.63
CA GLU A 137 -5.27 17.13 7.22
C GLU A 137 -6.05 16.56 6.03
N LEU A 138 -7.35 16.40 6.19
CA LEU A 138 -8.26 16.01 5.12
C LEU A 138 -8.84 17.26 4.45
N SER A 139 -8.58 17.38 3.15
CA SER A 139 -8.89 18.59 2.37
C SER A 139 -10.30 18.59 1.78
N GLY A 140 -10.70 17.49 1.13
CA GLY A 140 -12.03 17.36 0.55
C GLY A 140 -13.11 16.98 1.58
N PRO A 141 -14.37 17.40 1.36
CA PRO A 141 -15.49 17.02 2.22
C PRO A 141 -15.77 15.50 2.20
N SER A 142 -15.41 14.81 1.12
CA SER A 142 -15.56 13.36 0.96
C SER A 142 -14.31 12.56 1.32
N ALA A 143 -13.19 13.22 1.64
CA ALA A 143 -11.94 12.55 1.97
C ALA A 143 -12.07 11.75 3.27
N ILE A 144 -11.55 10.54 3.26
CA ILE A 144 -11.58 9.62 4.39
C ILE A 144 -10.16 9.13 4.65
N LEU A 145 -9.69 9.25 5.88
CA LEU A 145 -8.48 8.55 6.33
C LEU A 145 -8.79 7.05 6.37
N ALA A 146 -8.18 6.28 5.46
CA ALA A 146 -8.36 4.85 5.35
C ALA A 146 -7.43 4.07 6.30
N ALA A 147 -6.19 4.52 6.43
CA ALA A 147 -5.22 3.93 7.35
C ALA A 147 -4.08 4.90 7.70
N THR A 148 -3.47 4.70 8.86
CA THR A 148 -2.19 5.31 9.25
C THR A 148 -1.25 4.21 9.70
N PHE A 149 -0.01 4.26 9.23
CA PHE A 149 1.08 3.41 9.68
C PHE A 149 2.23 4.26 10.21
N GLN A 150 3.00 3.72 11.15
CA GLN A 150 4.31 4.25 11.53
C GLN A 150 5.41 3.41 10.88
N VAL A 151 6.43 4.06 10.34
CA VAL A 151 7.61 3.39 9.77
C VAL A 151 8.54 2.96 10.89
N ILE A 152 8.83 1.66 10.93
CA ILE A 152 9.70 1.03 11.93
C ILE A 152 11.09 0.74 11.38
N VAL A 153 11.19 0.36 10.10
CA VAL A 153 12.48 0.13 9.41
C VAL A 153 12.34 0.57 7.95
N GLY A 154 13.21 1.48 7.51
CA GLY A 154 13.30 1.94 6.13
C GLY A 154 13.79 3.39 6.01
N GLU A 155 13.76 3.95 4.80
CA GLU A 155 14.24 5.32 4.51
C GLU A 155 13.51 6.41 5.31
N GLU A 156 12.24 6.18 5.61
CA GLU A 156 11.37 7.14 6.30
C GLU A 156 11.14 6.76 7.78
N GLU A 157 12.13 6.12 8.42
CA GLU A 157 12.02 5.63 9.81
C GLU A 157 11.54 6.72 10.80
N GLY A 158 10.60 6.35 11.67
CA GLY A 158 9.97 7.26 12.61
C GLY A 158 8.83 8.10 12.04
N LYS A 159 8.74 8.27 10.71
CA LYS A 159 7.63 8.98 10.05
C LYS A 159 6.37 8.12 9.98
N TYR A 160 5.28 8.76 9.57
CA TYR A 160 3.97 8.17 9.37
C TYR A 160 3.63 8.07 7.88
N ILE A 161 2.86 7.05 7.53
CA ILE A 161 2.27 6.87 6.21
C ILE A 161 0.76 6.91 6.35
N HIS A 162 0.12 7.92 5.77
CA HIS A 162 -1.33 8.07 5.72
C HIS A 162 -1.85 7.61 4.37
N LEU A 163 -2.89 6.78 4.39
CA LEU A 163 -3.70 6.46 3.22
C LEU A 163 -5.01 7.24 3.32
N VAL A 164 -5.18 8.24 2.47
CA VAL A 164 -6.43 9.00 2.35
C VAL A 164 -7.14 8.57 1.08
N LYS A 165 -8.44 8.31 1.15
CA LYS A 165 -9.25 7.89 0.00
C LYS A 165 -10.40 8.86 -0.27
N GLY A 166 -10.83 8.91 -1.53
CA GLY A 166 -11.94 9.75 -1.98
C GLY A 166 -12.43 9.35 -3.38
N HIS A 167 -13.64 9.77 -3.72
CA HIS A 167 -14.21 9.50 -5.05
C HIS A 167 -13.62 10.41 -6.13
N LYS A 168 -13.30 11.66 -5.79
CA LYS A 168 -12.64 12.64 -6.66
C LYS A 168 -11.17 12.78 -6.27
N LEU A 169 -10.31 13.06 -7.25
CA LEU A 169 -8.88 13.30 -6.99
C LEU A 169 -8.70 14.56 -6.16
N ASP A 170 -9.43 15.62 -6.51
CA ASP A 170 -9.36 16.92 -5.83
C ASP A 170 -9.77 16.83 -4.36
N ASP A 171 -10.54 15.80 -3.98
CA ASP A 171 -10.93 15.60 -2.58
C ASP A 171 -9.75 15.10 -1.72
N VAL A 172 -8.83 14.31 -2.30
CA VAL A 172 -7.74 13.68 -1.53
C VAL A 172 -6.44 14.50 -1.52
N ILE A 173 -6.34 15.53 -2.35
CA ILE A 173 -5.12 16.35 -2.46
C ILE A 173 -5.10 17.40 -1.34
N PRO A 174 -3.96 17.58 -0.62
CA PRO A 174 -3.85 18.62 0.39
C PRO A 174 -4.00 20.03 -0.23
N VAL A 175 -4.83 20.89 0.37
CA VAL A 175 -4.99 22.29 -0.07
C VAL A 175 -3.67 23.06 0.08
N THR A 176 -2.96 22.81 1.18
CA THR A 176 -1.68 23.44 1.49
C THR A 176 -0.64 22.33 1.69
N PRO A 177 0.47 22.30 0.94
CA PRO A 177 1.55 21.36 1.19
C PRO A 177 2.16 21.58 2.59
N THR A 178 2.24 20.52 3.38
CA THR A 178 2.91 20.53 4.69
C THR A 178 4.41 20.27 4.50
N MET A 179 5.27 21.05 5.17
CA MET A 179 6.72 20.85 5.08
C MET A 179 7.12 19.45 5.58
N GLY A 180 8.09 18.84 4.90
CA GLY A 180 8.59 17.50 5.25
C GLY A 180 7.67 16.35 4.81
N CYS A 181 6.50 16.65 4.26
CA CYS A 181 5.62 15.64 3.69
C CYS A 181 5.94 15.36 2.22
N SER A 182 5.78 14.11 1.80
CA SER A 182 5.80 13.71 0.39
C SER A 182 4.58 12.84 0.09
N SER A 183 4.01 12.97 -1.12
CA SER A 183 2.74 12.33 -1.45
C SER A 183 2.79 11.63 -2.80
N LYS A 184 2.03 10.53 -2.89
CA LYS A 184 1.77 9.78 -4.12
C LYS A 184 0.27 9.68 -4.35
N ILE A 185 -0.17 9.98 -5.56
CA ILE A 185 -1.55 9.72 -5.99
C ILE A 185 -1.57 8.36 -6.66
N MET A 186 -2.50 7.52 -6.23
CA MET A 186 -2.60 6.13 -6.64
C MET A 186 -3.95 5.86 -7.30
N GLY A 187 -3.89 5.04 -8.35
CA GLY A 187 -5.02 4.71 -9.20
C GLY A 187 -6.16 4.04 -8.45
N PRO A 188 -7.37 4.07 -9.04
CA PRO A 188 -8.57 3.66 -8.34
C PRO A 188 -8.53 2.17 -8.02
N VAL A 189 -8.89 1.83 -6.78
CA VAL A 189 -9.05 0.44 -6.33
C VAL A 189 -10.30 0.30 -5.47
N ARG A 190 -10.78 -0.93 -5.35
CA ARG A 190 -11.93 -1.32 -4.51
C ARG A 190 -11.62 -2.61 -3.76
N TRP A 191 -12.47 -2.99 -2.83
CA TRP A 191 -12.38 -4.34 -2.25
C TRP A 191 -12.65 -5.40 -3.32
N SER A 192 -11.76 -6.40 -3.43
CA SER A 192 -11.93 -7.59 -4.27
C SER A 192 -12.08 -8.82 -3.38
N SER A 193 -13.20 -9.53 -3.49
CA SER A 193 -13.43 -10.79 -2.77
C SER A 193 -12.50 -11.91 -3.25
N THR A 194 -12.18 -11.96 -4.55
CA THR A 194 -11.23 -12.91 -5.13
C THR A 194 -9.82 -12.74 -4.55
N MET A 195 -9.39 -11.48 -4.38
CA MET A 195 -8.05 -11.17 -3.85
C MET A 195 -8.01 -11.07 -2.32
N ASN A 196 -9.17 -10.90 -1.68
CA ASN A 196 -9.33 -10.57 -0.27
C ASN A 196 -8.51 -9.34 0.17
N CYS A 197 -8.43 -8.32 -0.71
CA CYS A 197 -7.70 -7.08 -0.46
C CYS A 197 -8.21 -5.91 -1.33
N LEU A 198 -7.62 -4.72 -1.15
CA LEU A 198 -7.84 -3.59 -2.05
C LEU A 198 -7.12 -3.82 -3.38
N TRP A 199 -7.90 -3.93 -4.45
CA TRP A 199 -7.45 -4.30 -5.78
C TRP A 199 -8.28 -3.61 -6.87
N ARG A 200 -7.71 -3.50 -8.06
CA ARG A 200 -8.33 -2.85 -9.23
C ARG A 200 -9.32 -3.78 -9.91
#